data_AF-A0A821LGK5-F1
#
_entry.id   AF-A0A821LGK5-F1
#
_cell.length_a   1.000
_cell.length_b   1.000
_cell.length_c   1.000
_cell.angle_alpha   90.00
_cell.angle_beta   90.00
_cell.angle_gamma   90.00
#
_symmetry.space_group_name_H-M   'P 1'
#
loop_
_entity.id
_entity.type
_entity.pdbx_description
1 polymer ?
#
loop_
_entity_poly.entity_id
_entity_poly.type
_entity_poly.pdbx_seq_one_letter_code
_entity_poly.pdbx_strand_id
1 'polypeptide(L)' 'MTSPVMKDDKNDESNYDFKEYYPRDKTLKLRDIYIPTCTELFYRENPLKIVRCQGTYMYDELGNKYLDCINNVAH' A
#
# COMPACT_ATOMS: atom_id res chain seq x y z
N MET A 1 19.40 -1.82 -30.99
CA MET A 1 20.34 -1.72 -29.86
C MET A 1 20.46 -0.23 -29.57
N THR A 2 20.06 0.33 -28.44
CA THR A 2 19.96 -0.14 -27.05
C THR A 2 18.75 0.53 -26.39
N SER A 3 17.96 -0.24 -25.65
CA SER A 3 16.89 0.29 -24.80
C SER A 3 17.45 1.29 -23.78
N PRO A 4 16.69 2.32 -23.36
CA PRO A 4 17.14 3.24 -22.32
C PRO A 4 17.36 2.42 -21.05
N VAL A 5 18.61 2.36 -20.59
CA VAL A 5 18.94 1.86 -19.27
C VAL A 5 18.31 2.86 -18.30
N MET A 6 17.18 2.47 -17.71
CA MET A 6 16.72 3.08 -16.47
C MET A 6 17.91 3.02 -15.54
N LYS A 7 18.45 4.19 -15.18
CA LYS A 7 19.46 4.25 -14.14
C LYS A 7 18.78 3.67 -12.92
N ASP A 8 19.26 2.51 -12.49
CA ASP A 8 18.95 2.02 -11.16
C ASP A 8 19.38 3.14 -10.22
N ASP A 9 18.40 3.86 -9.69
CA ASP A 9 18.57 4.83 -8.62
C ASP A 9 19.00 4.05 -7.37
N LYS A 10 20.26 3.60 -7.39
CA LYS A 10 21.00 3.16 -6.22
C LYS A 10 21.28 4.41 -5.40
N ASN A 11 20.30 4.82 -4.60
CA ASN A 11 20.44 5.56 -3.35
C ASN A 11 19.07 6.07 -2.91
N ASP A 12 18.29 5.22 -2.23
CA ASP A 12 17.85 5.57 -0.88
C ASP A 12 17.31 4.30 -0.18
N GLU A 13 18.20 3.39 0.22
CA GLU A 13 17.92 2.47 1.32
C GLU A 13 17.99 3.21 2.66
N SER A 14 17.54 4.47 2.73
CA SER A 14 17.20 5.03 4.03
C SER A 14 16.13 4.11 4.60
N ASN A 15 16.47 3.53 5.75
CA ASN A 15 15.53 2.95 6.70
C ASN A 15 14.52 4.05 7.04
N TYR A 16 13.54 4.29 6.17
CA TYR A 16 12.44 5.17 6.47
C TYR A 16 11.58 4.39 7.45
N ASP A 17 11.78 4.67 8.74
CA ASP A 17 10.96 4.18 9.84
C ASP A 17 9.53 4.68 9.61
N PHE A 18 8.79 3.94 8.80
CA PHE A 18 7.41 4.28 8.50
C PHE A 18 6.62 4.02 9.77
N LYS A 19 6.36 5.09 10.51
CA LYS A 19 5.58 5.04 11.72
C LYS A 19 4.11 5.19 11.38
N GLU A 20 3.40 4.08 11.47
CA GLU A 20 1.95 4.05 11.38
C GLU A 20 1.33 5.12 12.31
N TYR A 21 0.57 6.07 11.76
CA TYR A 21 0.01 7.17 12.55
C TYR A 21 -1.12 6.70 13.48
N TYR A 22 -1.92 5.73 13.03
CA TYR A 22 -2.97 5.10 13.83
C TYR A 22 -2.89 3.60 13.74
N PRO A 23 -2.95 2.87 14.87
CA PRO A 23 -2.92 1.42 14.89
C PRO A 23 -4.10 0.84 14.11
N ARG A 24 -3.92 -0.37 13.57
CA ARG A 24 -4.93 -1.12 12.79
C ARG A 24 -6.33 -1.06 13.40
N ASP A 25 -6.47 -1.40 14.68
CA ASP A 25 -7.77 -1.43 15.38
C ASP A 25 -8.48 -0.07 15.36
N LYS A 26 -7.73 1.03 15.47
CA LYS A 26 -8.29 2.37 15.41
C LYS A 26 -8.76 2.69 13.99
N THR A 27 -7.97 2.34 12.98
CA THR A 27 -8.36 2.57 11.58
C THR A 27 -9.56 1.73 11.14
N LEU A 28 -9.72 0.51 11.67
CA LEU A 28 -10.90 -0.32 11.41
C LEU A 28 -12.17 0.30 11.99
N LYS A 29 -12.12 0.76 13.25
CA LYS A 29 -13.26 1.48 13.86
C LYS A 29 -13.65 2.73 13.07
N LEU A 30 -12.67 3.49 12.59
CA LEU A 30 -12.94 4.68 11.77
C LEU A 30 -13.52 4.31 10.40
N ARG A 31 -13.05 3.22 9.78
CA ARG A 31 -13.64 2.70 8.54
C ARG A 31 -15.12 2.40 8.71
N ASP A 32 -15.51 1.70 9.77
CA ASP A 32 -16.91 1.33 10.01
C ASP A 32 -17.84 2.55 10.22
N ILE A 33 -17.29 3.64 10.76
CA ILE A 33 -18.04 4.88 11.00
C ILE A 33 -18.19 5.72 9.73
N TYR A 34 -17.13 5.81 8.92
CA TYR A 34 -17.03 6.82 7.86
C TYR A 34 -17.06 6.28 6.43
N ILE A 35 -16.77 4.99 6.21
CA ILE A 35 -16.77 4.36 4.88
C ILE A 35 -18.05 3.53 4.73
N PRO A 36 -18.92 3.84 3.75
CA PRO A 36 -20.11 3.04 3.50
C PRO A 36 -19.80 1.58 3.10
N THR A 37 -20.68 0.66 3.49
CA THR A 37 -20.52 -0.78 3.19
C THR A 37 -20.65 -1.11 1.69
N CYS A 38 -21.21 -0.21 0.88
CA CYS A 38 -21.31 -0.38 -0.57
C CYS A 38 -19.97 -0.20 -1.31
N THR A 39 -18.97 0.43 -0.68
CA THR A 39 -17.61 0.61 -1.23
C THR A 39 -16.68 -0.58 -1.00
N GLU A 40 -17.22 -1.71 -0.55
CA GLU A 40 -16.43 -2.90 -0.23
C GLU A 40 -16.57 -3.97 -1.31
N LEU A 41 -15.61 -4.02 -2.23
CA LEU A 41 -15.56 -5.06 -3.27
C LEU A 41 -14.77 -6.29 -2.80
N PHE A 42 -13.75 -6.13 -1.95
CA PHE A 42 -12.86 -7.22 -1.50
C PHE A 42 -12.43 -7.03 -0.03
N TYR A 43 -12.09 -8.15 0.64
CA TYR A 43 -11.50 -8.17 2.00
C TYR A 43 -12.36 -7.56 3.13
N ARG A 44 -13.67 -7.79 3.15
CA ARG A 44 -14.56 -7.26 4.23
C ARG A 44 -14.17 -7.74 5.63
N GLU A 45 -13.97 -9.04 5.80
CA GLU A 45 -13.71 -9.64 7.12
C GLU A 45 -12.32 -9.28 7.66
N ASN A 46 -11.34 -9.09 6.76
CA ASN A 46 -9.98 -8.74 7.14
C ASN A 46 -9.37 -7.75 6.12
N PRO A 47 -9.70 -6.45 6.20
CA PRO A 47 -9.24 -5.47 5.22
C PRO A 47 -7.72 -5.38 5.15
N LEU A 48 -7.16 -5.35 3.95
CA LEU A 48 -5.73 -5.12 3.77
C LEU A 48 -5.42 -3.63 4.03
N LYS A 49 -4.51 -3.35 4.95
CA LYS A 49 -4.11 -1.98 5.29
C LYS A 49 -2.77 -1.67 4.65
N ILE A 50 -2.81 -1.13 3.44
CA ILE A 50 -1.61 -0.62 2.78
C ILE A 50 -1.22 0.71 3.41
N VAL A 51 0.04 0.82 3.84
CA VAL A 51 0.56 2.02 4.51
C VAL A 51 1.59 2.77 3.68
N ARG A 52 2.21 2.11 2.69
CA ARG A 52 3.22 2.70 1.82
C ARG A 52 3.23 2.04 0.45
N CYS A 53 3.62 2.79 -0.58
CA CYS A 53 3.90 2.26 -1.91
C CYS A 53 5.25 2.78 -2.41
N GLN A 54 5.97 1.98 -3.20
CA GLN A 54 7.18 2.39 -3.90
C GLN A 54 7.32 1.60 -5.21
N GLY A 55 7.40 2.33 -6.32
CA GLY A 55 7.38 1.73 -7.66
C GLY A 55 6.11 0.92 -7.86
N THR A 56 6.27 -0.34 -8.27
CA THR A 56 5.17 -1.30 -8.50
C THR A 56 4.77 -2.10 -7.27
N TYR A 57 5.28 -1.74 -6.08
CA TYR A 57 5.03 -2.50 -4.86
C TYR A 57 4.30 -1.68 -3.80
N MET A 58 3.39 -2.36 -3.09
CA MET A 58 2.67 -1.87 -1.93
C MET A 58 3.14 -2.62 -0.67
N TYR A 59 3.04 -1.97 0.47
CA TYR A 59 3.48 -2.52 1.76
C TYR A 59 2.38 -2.35 2.80
N ASP A 60 2.08 -3.43 3.54
CA ASP A 60 1.15 -3.37 4.66
C ASP A 60 1.84 -2.85 5.94
N GLU A 61 1.08 -2.72 7.03
CA GLU A 61 1.57 -2.28 8.33
C GLU A 61 2.56 -3.26 8.99
N LEU A 62 2.65 -4.50 8.51
CA LEU A 62 3.62 -5.51 8.97
C LEU A 62 4.89 -5.53 8.10
N GLY A 63 4.94 -4.72 7.04
CA GLY A 63 6.04 -4.67 6.08
C GLY A 63 5.97 -5.73 4.99
N ASN A 64 4.88 -6.50 4.90
CA ASN A 64 4.69 -7.45 3.81
C ASN A 64 4.63 -6.72 2.48
N LYS A 65 5.31 -7.24 1.47
CA LYS A 65 5.45 -6.64 0.15
C LYS A 65 4.47 -7.30 -0.83
N TYR A 66 3.66 -6.49 -1.50
CA TYR A 66 2.67 -6.91 -2.49
C TYR A 66 2.99 -6.27 -3.84
N LEU A 67 2.98 -7.07 -4.92
CA LEU A 67 3.10 -6.54 -6.29
C LEU A 67 1.74 -5.97 -6.71
N ASP A 68 1.72 -4.71 -7.14
CA ASP A 68 0.52 -4.09 -7.71
C ASP A 68 0.38 -4.48 -9.19
N CYS A 69 -0.45 -5.50 -9.44
CA CYS A 69 -0.72 -6.00 -10.79
C CYS A 69 -1.87 -5.27 -11.50
N ILE A 70 -2.54 -4.31 -10.84
CA ILE A 70 -3.74 -3.63 -11.34
C ILE A 70 -3.49 -2.13 -11.53
N ASN A 71 -2.40 -1.60 -10.97
CA ASN A 71 -2.03 -0.17 -10.95
C ASN A 71 -3.02 0.71 -10.17
N ASN A 72 -3.61 0.19 -9.09
CA ASN A 72 -4.63 0.80 -8.21
C ASN A 72 -5.93 1.28 -8.92
N VAL A 73 -5.83 2.05 -10.01
CA VAL A 73 -6.90 2.46 -10.93
C VAL A 73 -6.53 2.05 -12.35
N ALA A 74 -7.23 1.05 -12.89
CA ALA A 74 -7.12 0.68 -14.31
C ALA A 74 -7.90 1.67 -15.19
N HIS A 75 -7.39 1.96 -16.39
CA HIS A 75 -7.96 2.91 -17.34
C HIS A 75 -8.92 2.27 -18.34
#